data_AF-A0A1H9BRN4-F1
#
_entry.id   AF-A0A1H9BRN4-F1
#
_cell.length_a   1.000
_cell.length_b   1.000
_cell.length_c   1.000
_cell.angle_alpha   90.00
_cell.angle_beta   90.00
_cell.angle_gamma   90.00
#
_symmetry.space_group_name_H-M   'P 1'
#
loop_
_entity.id
_entity.type
_entity.pdbx_description
1 polymer ?
#
loop_
_entity_poly.entity_id
_entity_poly.type
_entity_poly.pdbx_seq_one_letter_code
_entity_poly.pdbx_strand_id
1 'polypeptide(L)'
;MSVIFFDIGATLADPHPESDGSLTLRPLPRVLSTLDSLSGVRMGVISNPGSIEAAVARALAEAFPGRFTDASLVNWGVKDSRGIFDRAVAGTGGTAAGDCVFVGEDAQERGFAREAGMRTAAHPVFALAATENRSVLRARIELRDGQDPGSLTEAMDETEAVPVEVVSERLVLAAVTARGVEALEHAGFSVDVRGPAEDTVASAARRAASAE
;
A
#
# COMPACT_ATOMS: atom_id res chain seq x y z
N MET A 1 14.45 -14.74 2.66
CA MET A 1 13.10 -14.46 3.20
C MET A 1 12.85 -12.98 2.98
N SER A 2 11.73 -12.62 2.34
CA SER A 2 11.48 -11.22 2.00
C SER A 2 11.13 -10.38 3.22
N VAL A 3 11.45 -9.09 3.15
CA VAL A 3 11.08 -8.08 4.16
C VAL A 3 10.28 -6.99 3.47
N ILE A 4 9.13 -6.62 4.04
CA ILE A 4 8.27 -5.58 3.50
C ILE A 4 8.28 -4.39 4.43
N PHE A 5 8.72 -3.25 3.93
CA PHE A 5 8.67 -1.97 4.61
C PHE A 5 7.49 -1.15 4.10
N PHE A 6 6.73 -0.56 5.01
CA PHE A 6 5.62 0.32 4.67
C PHE A 6 5.91 1.75 5.09
N ASP A 7 5.53 2.72 4.26
CA ASP A 7 5.26 4.07 4.75
C ASP A 7 3.97 4.08 5.59
N ILE A 8 3.79 5.11 6.41
CA ILE A 8 2.59 5.25 7.24
C ILE A 8 1.55 6.11 6.53
N GLY A 9 1.87 7.39 6.29
CA GLY A 9 0.91 8.39 5.81
C GLY A 9 0.40 8.05 4.41
N ALA A 10 -0.92 8.11 4.22
CA ALA A 10 -1.57 7.81 2.94
C ALA A 10 -1.22 6.43 2.34
N THR A 11 -0.62 5.53 3.14
CA THR A 11 -0.22 4.17 2.74
C THR A 11 -0.80 3.14 3.69
N LEU A 12 -0.50 3.22 4.98
CA LEU A 12 -1.10 2.37 6.01
C LEU A 12 -2.28 3.05 6.70
N ALA A 13 -2.16 4.34 6.97
CA ALA A 13 -3.13 5.07 7.78
C ALA A 13 -3.12 6.57 7.50
N ASP A 14 -4.24 7.22 7.81
CA ASP A 14 -4.32 8.66 7.88
C ASP A 14 -4.02 9.15 9.31
N PRO A 15 -3.04 10.05 9.49
CA PRO A 15 -2.72 10.65 10.79
C PRO A 15 -3.77 11.68 11.20
N HIS A 16 -4.28 11.55 12.42
CA HIS A 16 -5.31 12.41 12.99
C HIS A 16 -4.80 13.04 14.29
N PRO A 17 -4.37 14.31 14.26
CA PRO A 17 -3.96 15.02 15.47
C PRO A 17 -5.18 15.32 16.33
N GLU A 18 -5.07 15.08 17.63
CA GLU A 18 -6.11 15.32 18.61
C GLU A 18 -5.89 16.65 19.35
N SER A 19 -6.96 17.18 19.96
CA SER A 19 -6.92 18.49 20.65
C SER A 19 -5.99 18.54 21.86
N ASP A 20 -5.65 17.39 22.44
CA ASP A 20 -4.72 17.25 23.57
C ASP A 20 -3.25 17.12 23.14
N GLY A 21 -2.97 17.24 21.83
CA GLY A 21 -1.64 17.08 21.25
C GLY A 21 -1.23 15.63 21.02
N SER A 22 -2.13 14.66 21.25
CA SER A 22 -1.93 13.27 20.84
C SER A 22 -2.20 13.07 19.35
N LEU A 23 -1.87 11.88 18.86
CA LEU A 23 -2.03 11.49 17.46
C LEU A 23 -2.69 10.12 17.44
N THR A 24 -3.73 9.97 16.63
CA THR A 24 -4.30 8.67 16.28
C THR A 24 -3.98 8.37 14.81
N LEU A 25 -3.80 7.08 14.49
CA LEU A 25 -3.68 6.62 13.11
C LEU A 25 -4.95 5.85 12.77
N ARG A 26 -5.65 6.27 11.71
CA ARG A 26 -6.81 5.55 11.19
C ARG A 26 -6.36 4.68 10.01
N PRO A 27 -6.33 3.34 10.13
CA PRO A 27 -5.94 2.48 9.03
C PRO A 27 -6.78 2.76 7.78
N LEU A 28 -6.11 2.81 6.62
CA LEU A 28 -6.81 2.94 5.34
C LEU A 28 -7.61 1.67 5.03
N PRO A 29 -8.62 1.75 4.14
CA PRO A 29 -9.40 0.58 3.73
C PRO A 29 -8.51 -0.59 3.34
N ARG A 30 -8.89 -1.80 3.80
CA ARG A 30 -8.22 -3.08 3.51
C ARG A 30 -6.79 -3.23 4.01
N VAL A 31 -6.21 -2.23 4.69
CA VAL A 31 -4.84 -2.36 5.19
C VAL A 31 -4.74 -3.49 6.21
N LEU A 32 -5.65 -3.57 7.17
CA LEU A 32 -5.59 -4.61 8.21
C LEU A 32 -5.70 -6.02 7.62
N SER A 33 -6.68 -6.28 6.75
CA SER A 33 -6.83 -7.57 6.07
C SER A 33 -5.65 -7.91 5.16
N THR A 34 -5.08 -6.89 4.49
CA THR A 34 -3.84 -7.06 3.72
C THR A 34 -2.70 -7.49 4.63
N LEU A 35 -2.48 -6.81 5.75
CA LEU A 35 -1.42 -7.15 6.71
C LEU A 35 -1.64 -8.55 7.33
N ASP A 36 -2.89 -8.97 7.56
CA ASP A 36 -3.20 -10.33 8.02
C ASP A 36 -2.81 -11.39 6.97
N SER A 37 -3.04 -11.13 5.68
CA SER A 37 -2.63 -12.05 4.61
C SER A 37 -1.11 -12.17 4.44
N LEU A 38 -0.35 -11.21 4.97
CA LEU A 38 1.11 -11.24 5.04
C LEU A 38 1.66 -11.96 6.28
N SER A 39 0.81 -12.73 7.00
CA SER A 39 1.26 -13.52 8.15
C SER A 39 2.48 -14.38 7.81
N GLY A 40 3.50 -14.32 8.66
CA GLY A 40 4.78 -15.00 8.44
C GLY A 40 5.79 -14.24 7.58
N VAL A 41 5.44 -13.09 6.98
CA VAL A 41 6.41 -12.17 6.36
C VAL A 41 6.94 -11.18 7.39
N ARG A 42 8.24 -10.86 7.34
CA ARG A 42 8.82 -9.83 8.20
C ARG A 42 8.40 -8.45 7.69
N MET A 43 7.79 -7.65 8.58
CA MET A 43 7.28 -6.33 8.24
C MET A 43 7.97 -5.23 9.05
N GLY A 44 8.26 -4.12 8.38
CA GLY A 44 8.89 -2.94 8.93
C GLY A 44 8.19 -1.65 8.50
N VAL A 45 8.71 -0.53 8.98
CA VAL A 45 8.26 0.81 8.62
C VAL A 45 9.44 1.65 8.15
N ILE A 46 9.24 2.44 7.10
CA ILE A 46 10.12 3.55 6.73
C ILE A 46 9.25 4.78 6.58
N SER A 47 9.31 5.72 7.52
CA SER A 47 8.44 6.90 7.49
C SER A 47 9.14 8.14 8.05
N ASN A 48 8.63 9.32 7.69
CA ASN A 48 9.15 10.60 8.14
C ASN A 48 8.14 11.28 9.09
N PRO A 49 8.25 11.08 10.41
CA PRO A 49 7.34 11.69 11.37
C PRO A 49 7.73 13.14 11.72
N GLY A 50 8.83 13.67 11.20
CA GLY A 50 9.36 14.97 11.61
C GLY A 50 9.64 15.02 13.12
N SER A 51 9.22 16.08 13.79
CA SER A 51 9.47 16.29 15.24
C SER A 51 8.54 15.49 16.16
N ILE A 52 7.57 14.73 15.63
CA ILE A 52 6.55 14.01 16.42
C ILE A 52 6.75 12.48 16.41
N GLU A 53 7.99 12.01 16.21
CA GLU A 53 8.33 10.58 16.14
C GLU A 53 7.75 9.75 17.28
N ALA A 54 7.89 10.19 18.53
CA ALA A 54 7.38 9.44 19.68
C ALA A 54 5.85 9.28 19.67
N ALA A 55 5.12 10.31 19.22
CA ALA A 55 3.67 10.26 19.09
C ALA A 55 3.25 9.30 17.97
N VAL A 56 3.94 9.35 16.82
CA VAL A 56 3.70 8.45 15.68
C VAL A 56 4.01 7.00 16.05
N ALA A 57 5.11 6.74 16.74
CA ALA A 57 5.49 5.39 17.18
C ALA A 57 4.44 4.79 18.14
N ARG A 58 3.91 5.59 19.08
CA ARG A 58 2.81 5.16 19.96
C ARG A 58 1.54 4.88 19.16
N ALA A 59 1.14 5.81 18.29
CA ALA A 59 -0.07 5.66 17.48
C ALA A 59 0.01 4.46 16.52
N LEU A 60 1.19 4.16 15.99
CA LEU A 60 1.45 2.96 15.17
C LEU A 60 1.22 1.68 15.98
N ALA A 61 1.74 1.59 17.20
CA ALA A 61 1.56 0.43 18.06
C ALA A 61 0.08 0.22 18.46
N GLU A 62 -0.66 1.31 18.67
CA GLU A 62 -2.08 1.27 19.03
C GLU A 62 -2.96 0.89 17.83
N ALA A 63 -2.71 1.44 16.64
CA ALA A 63 -3.51 1.16 15.44
C ALA A 63 -3.20 -0.20 14.80
N PHE A 64 -1.99 -0.72 15.01
CA PHE A 64 -1.52 -1.97 14.41
C PHE A 64 -0.95 -2.93 15.49
N PRO A 65 -1.78 -3.36 16.45
CA PRO A 65 -1.30 -4.17 17.57
C PRO A 65 -0.68 -5.48 17.09
N GLY A 66 0.47 -5.82 17.67
CA GLY A 66 1.24 -7.03 17.33
C GLY A 66 1.95 -6.99 15.97
N ARG A 67 1.90 -5.87 15.25
CA ARG A 67 2.62 -5.64 13.98
C ARG A 67 3.81 -4.72 14.20
N PHE A 68 4.77 -4.76 13.29
CA PHE A 68 5.97 -3.89 13.30
C PHE A 68 6.77 -3.94 14.62
N THR A 69 6.82 -5.11 15.26
CA THR A 69 7.44 -5.29 16.58
C THR A 69 8.96 -5.40 16.54
N ASP A 70 9.55 -5.62 15.36
CA ASP A 70 11.00 -5.68 15.17
C ASP A 70 11.55 -4.25 15.02
N ALA A 71 12.07 -3.70 16.11
CA ALA A 71 12.61 -2.33 16.13
C ALA A 71 13.74 -2.10 15.11
N SER A 72 14.46 -3.16 14.69
CA SER A 72 15.48 -3.05 13.64
C SER A 72 14.90 -2.77 12.24
N LEU A 73 13.60 -3.02 12.06
CA LEU A 73 12.86 -2.78 10.83
C LEU A 73 12.04 -1.49 10.85
N VAL A 74 12.10 -0.71 11.93
CA VAL A 74 11.43 0.59 12.03
C VAL A 74 12.45 1.70 11.84
N ASN A 75 12.31 2.44 10.75
CA ASN A 75 13.28 3.45 10.31
C ASN A 75 12.58 4.80 10.18
N TRP A 76 12.96 5.75 11.03
CA TRP A 76 12.45 7.12 11.00
C TRP A 76 13.42 8.05 10.27
N GLY A 77 12.88 8.94 9.44
CA GLY A 77 13.64 10.02 8.82
C GLY A 77 13.12 10.43 7.45
N VAL A 78 13.72 11.50 6.93
CA VAL A 78 13.37 12.05 5.61
C VAL A 78 13.68 11.03 4.51
N LYS A 79 12.77 10.92 3.53
CA LYS A 79 12.81 9.97 2.40
C LYS A 79 13.14 10.70 1.09
N ASP A 80 14.11 11.61 1.15
CA ASP A 80 14.56 12.49 0.05
C ASP A 80 15.78 11.96 -0.73
N SER A 81 16.25 10.77 -0.37
CA SER A 81 17.41 10.12 -0.96
C SER A 81 17.37 8.62 -0.67
N ARG A 82 18.19 7.84 -1.39
CA ARG A 82 18.35 6.39 -1.14
C ARG A 82 18.86 6.04 0.27
N GLY A 83 19.43 6.99 1.00
CA GLY A 83 20.18 6.72 2.24
C GLY A 83 19.36 6.08 3.36
N ILE A 84 18.09 6.45 3.54
CA ILE A 84 17.22 5.79 4.55
C ILE A 84 16.85 4.36 4.14
N PHE A 85 16.68 4.11 2.84
CA PHE A 85 16.37 2.79 2.30
C PHE A 85 17.58 1.85 2.42
N ASP A 86 18.79 2.33 2.16
CA ASP A 86 20.03 1.57 2.41
C ASP A 86 20.17 1.18 3.89
N ARG A 87 19.84 2.09 4.82
CA ARG A 87 19.82 1.78 6.27
C ARG A 87 18.77 0.72 6.61
N ALA A 88 17.57 0.83 6.05
CA ALA A 88 16.50 -0.14 6.28
C ALA A 88 16.90 -1.54 5.79
N VAL A 89 17.51 -1.65 4.61
CA VAL A 89 18.06 -2.91 4.09
C VAL A 89 19.14 -3.46 5.01
N ALA A 90 20.08 -2.63 5.49
CA ALA A 90 21.10 -3.07 6.44
C ALA A 90 20.50 -3.59 7.76
N GLY A 91 19.43 -2.94 8.25
CA GLY A 91 18.68 -3.33 9.44
C GLY A 91 18.00 -4.69 9.35
N THR A 92 17.85 -5.26 8.15
CA THR A 92 17.24 -6.60 7.98
C THR A 92 18.09 -7.75 8.53
N GLY A 93 19.38 -7.52 8.81
CA GLY A 93 20.28 -8.56 9.31
C GLY A 93 20.78 -9.51 8.22
N GLY A 94 20.85 -9.04 6.96
CA GLY A 94 21.47 -9.78 5.85
C GLY A 94 20.52 -10.16 4.70
N THR A 95 19.28 -9.65 4.68
CA THR A 95 18.41 -9.78 3.50
C THR A 95 18.96 -8.93 2.36
N ALA A 96 19.04 -9.52 1.15
CA ALA A 96 19.47 -8.77 -0.03
C ALA A 96 18.46 -7.67 -0.37
N ALA A 97 18.92 -6.52 -0.87
CA ALA A 97 18.04 -5.40 -1.22
C ALA A 97 16.90 -5.82 -2.17
N GLY A 98 17.18 -6.67 -3.15
CA GLY A 98 16.19 -7.19 -4.11
C GLY A 98 15.15 -8.14 -3.52
N ASP A 99 15.31 -8.57 -2.26
CA ASP A 99 14.33 -9.32 -1.48
C ASP A 99 13.55 -8.42 -0.50
N CYS A 100 13.87 -7.12 -0.48
CA CYS A 100 13.13 -6.12 0.28
C CYS A 100 12.13 -5.40 -0.64
N VAL A 101 10.95 -5.09 -0.10
CA VAL A 101 9.92 -4.30 -0.76
C VAL A 101 9.67 -3.03 0.04
N PHE A 102 9.63 -1.88 -0.62
CA PHE A 102 9.06 -0.66 -0.05
C PHE A 102 7.66 -0.42 -0.61
N VAL A 103 6.69 -0.24 0.29
CA VAL A 103 5.31 0.07 -0.04
C VAL A 103 5.03 1.51 0.40
N GLY A 104 4.66 2.36 -0.54
CA GLY A 104 4.39 3.78 -0.28
C GLY A 104 3.68 4.43 -1.47
N GLU A 105 2.81 5.40 -1.20
CA GLU A 105 2.02 6.09 -2.23
C GLU A 105 2.87 7.03 -3.10
N ASP A 106 3.92 7.62 -2.53
CA ASP A 106 4.75 8.62 -3.20
C ASP A 106 5.70 7.97 -4.23
N ALA A 107 5.61 8.42 -5.48
CA ALA A 107 6.41 7.90 -6.58
C ALA A 107 7.91 8.22 -6.48
N GLN A 108 8.25 9.38 -5.93
CA GLN A 108 9.63 9.81 -5.76
C GLN A 108 10.32 8.99 -4.67
N GLU A 109 9.64 8.75 -3.54
CA GLU A 109 10.12 7.88 -2.47
C GLU A 109 10.35 6.45 -2.97
N ARG A 110 9.40 5.91 -3.76
CA ARG A 110 9.60 4.62 -4.46
C ARG A 110 10.80 4.68 -5.42
N GLY A 111 11.04 5.79 -6.09
CA GLY A 111 12.24 6.02 -6.90
C GLY A 111 13.53 5.78 -6.11
N PHE A 112 13.67 6.42 -4.95
CA PHE A 112 14.82 6.23 -4.07
C PHE A 112 14.95 4.81 -3.50
N ALA A 113 13.82 4.15 -3.21
CA ALA A 113 13.84 2.74 -2.81
C ALA A 113 14.38 1.83 -3.94
N ARG A 114 14.01 2.08 -5.20
CA ARG A 114 14.55 1.35 -6.35
C ARG A 114 16.04 1.63 -6.56
N GLU A 115 16.50 2.86 -6.35
CA GLU A 115 17.93 3.19 -6.36
C GLU A 115 18.70 2.41 -5.29
N ALA A 116 18.08 2.17 -4.12
CA ALA A 116 18.60 1.29 -3.07
C ALA A 116 18.55 -0.21 -3.41
N GLY A 117 18.01 -0.58 -4.59
CA GLY A 117 17.88 -1.96 -5.05
C GLY A 117 16.66 -2.70 -4.50
N MET A 118 15.74 -2.00 -3.83
CA MET A 118 14.49 -2.57 -3.35
C MET A 118 13.48 -2.69 -4.48
N ARG A 119 12.55 -3.64 -4.35
CA ARG A 119 11.32 -3.64 -5.14
C ARG A 119 10.32 -2.68 -4.51
N THR A 120 9.28 -2.28 -5.25
CA THR A 120 8.32 -1.28 -4.77
C THR A 120 6.89 -1.62 -5.12
N ALA A 121 5.97 -1.23 -4.25
CA ALA A 121 4.53 -1.24 -4.50
C ALA A 121 3.90 0.11 -4.13
N ALA A 122 2.89 0.55 -4.90
CA ALA A 122 2.20 1.81 -4.64
C ALA A 122 1.04 1.69 -3.63
N HIS A 123 0.66 0.47 -3.26
CA HIS A 123 -0.45 0.19 -2.33
C HIS A 123 -0.19 -1.11 -1.56
N PRO A 124 -0.57 -1.23 -0.27
CA PRO A 124 -0.40 -2.45 0.52
C PRO A 124 -0.91 -3.72 -0.15
N VAL A 125 -2.06 -3.67 -0.83
CA VAL A 125 -2.65 -4.81 -1.56
C VAL A 125 -1.67 -5.45 -2.56
N PHE A 126 -0.72 -4.68 -3.10
CA PHE A 126 0.28 -5.17 -4.06
C PHE A 126 1.62 -5.57 -3.41
N ALA A 127 1.73 -5.53 -2.09
CA ALA A 127 2.98 -5.83 -1.39
C ALA A 127 3.48 -7.25 -1.70
N LEU A 128 2.58 -8.25 -1.66
CA LEU A 128 2.94 -9.63 -2.00
C LEU A 128 3.30 -9.75 -3.49
N ALA A 129 2.54 -9.12 -4.38
CA ALA A 129 2.86 -9.09 -5.81
C ALA A 129 4.28 -8.56 -6.08
N ALA A 130 4.70 -7.50 -5.39
CA ALA A 130 6.07 -6.98 -5.48
C ALA A 130 7.12 -7.99 -4.97
N THR A 131 6.87 -8.68 -3.85
CA THR A 131 7.78 -9.75 -3.37
C THR A 131 7.90 -10.92 -4.35
N GLU A 132 6.85 -11.20 -5.11
CA GLU A 132 6.78 -12.27 -6.12
C GLU A 132 7.21 -11.79 -7.52
N ASN A 133 7.63 -10.53 -7.66
CA ASN A 133 7.98 -9.88 -8.93
C ASN A 133 6.84 -9.93 -9.97
N ARG A 134 5.59 -9.85 -9.51
CA ARG A 134 4.41 -9.80 -10.36
C ARG A 134 4.07 -8.36 -10.71
N SER A 135 3.71 -8.14 -11.96
CA SER A 135 3.36 -6.82 -12.47
C SER A 135 1.99 -6.36 -11.95
N VAL A 136 1.89 -5.05 -11.72
CA VAL A 136 0.63 -4.34 -11.51
C VAL A 136 0.35 -3.52 -12.78
N LEU A 137 -0.85 -3.67 -13.32
CA LEU A 137 -1.31 -3.12 -14.59
C LEU A 137 -2.45 -2.13 -14.34
N ARG A 138 -2.59 -1.14 -15.22
CA ARG A 138 -3.80 -0.30 -15.21
C ARG A 138 -4.93 -1.11 -15.82
N ALA A 139 -6.15 -0.94 -15.35
CA ALA A 139 -7.33 -1.54 -15.95
C ALA A 139 -8.47 -0.52 -16.02
N ARG A 140 -9.31 -0.70 -17.02
CA ARG A 140 -10.59 -0.04 -17.19
C ARG A 140 -11.68 -1.06 -16.91
N ILE A 141 -12.57 -0.75 -15.96
CA ILE A 141 -13.68 -1.61 -15.58
C ILE A 141 -14.98 -0.87 -15.86
N GLU A 142 -15.78 -1.43 -16.77
CA GLU A 142 -17.09 -0.89 -17.15
C GLU A 142 -18.20 -1.72 -16.53
N LEU A 143 -19.12 -1.07 -15.82
CA LEU A 143 -20.30 -1.71 -15.23
C LEU A 143 -21.40 -1.87 -16.29
N ARG A 144 -21.87 -3.10 -16.46
CA ARG A 144 -23.00 -3.47 -17.32
C ARG A 144 -24.33 -3.08 -16.67
N ASP A 145 -25.39 -3.09 -17.48
CA ASP A 145 -26.74 -2.83 -16.96
C ASP A 145 -27.11 -3.88 -15.89
N GLY A 146 -27.54 -3.40 -14.73
CA GLY A 146 -27.83 -4.25 -13.57
C GLY A 146 -26.65 -4.55 -12.64
N GLN A 147 -25.43 -4.08 -12.95
CA GLN A 147 -24.32 -4.04 -12.01
C GLN A 147 -24.29 -2.68 -11.30
N ASP A 148 -24.14 -2.69 -9.99
CA ASP A 148 -23.99 -1.47 -9.19
C ASP A 148 -22.52 -1.28 -8.71
N PRO A 149 -22.09 -0.05 -8.43
CA PRO A 149 -20.73 0.23 -7.94
C PRO A 149 -20.36 -0.45 -6.62
N GLY A 150 -21.34 -0.77 -5.76
CA GLY A 150 -21.12 -1.49 -4.51
C GLY A 150 -20.63 -2.91 -4.76
N SER A 151 -21.30 -3.64 -5.67
CA SER A 151 -20.89 -4.99 -6.07
C SER A 151 -19.46 -5.05 -6.63
N LEU A 152 -19.03 -4.02 -7.38
CA LEU A 152 -17.65 -3.92 -7.86
C LEU A 152 -16.68 -3.66 -6.71
N THR A 153 -17.05 -2.79 -5.77
CA THR A 153 -16.22 -2.49 -4.60
C THR A 153 -16.01 -3.74 -3.76
N GLU A 154 -17.07 -4.49 -3.46
CA GLU A 154 -17.00 -5.77 -2.75
C GLU A 154 -16.07 -6.77 -3.47
N ALA A 155 -16.22 -6.92 -4.79
CA ALA A 155 -15.34 -7.81 -5.57
C ALA A 155 -13.89 -7.33 -5.61
N MET A 156 -13.64 -6.02 -5.65
CA MET A 156 -12.27 -5.47 -5.58
C MET A 156 -11.64 -5.67 -4.21
N ASP A 157 -12.44 -5.62 -3.14
CA ASP A 157 -11.97 -5.76 -1.76
C ASP A 157 -11.39 -7.15 -1.48
N GLU A 158 -11.91 -8.18 -2.14
CA GLU A 158 -11.47 -9.57 -2.05
C GLU A 158 -10.31 -9.93 -3.00
N THR A 159 -9.84 -8.99 -3.83
CA THR A 159 -8.91 -9.30 -4.92
C THR A 159 -7.68 -8.39 -4.94
N GLU A 160 -6.67 -8.72 -5.74
CA GLU A 160 -5.51 -7.86 -5.96
C GLU A 160 -5.83 -6.75 -6.98
N ALA A 161 -6.87 -5.97 -6.70
CA ALA A 161 -7.35 -4.85 -7.47
C ALA A 161 -7.63 -3.67 -6.54
N VAL A 162 -7.21 -2.46 -6.93
CA VAL A 162 -7.44 -1.24 -6.15
C VAL A 162 -8.01 -0.19 -7.10
N PRO A 163 -9.14 0.45 -6.77
CA PRO A 163 -9.64 1.55 -7.59
C PRO A 163 -8.60 2.67 -7.57
N VAL A 164 -8.41 3.34 -8.71
CA VAL A 164 -7.52 4.49 -8.88
C VAL A 164 -8.36 5.76 -9.09
N GLU A 165 -9.39 5.65 -9.91
CA GLU A 165 -10.28 6.76 -10.22
C GLU A 165 -11.68 6.24 -10.59
N VAL A 166 -12.71 6.82 -10.00
CA VAL A 166 -14.10 6.61 -10.43
C VAL A 166 -14.42 7.72 -11.42
N VAL A 167 -14.46 7.38 -12.70
CA VAL A 167 -14.67 8.34 -13.80
C VAL A 167 -16.16 8.63 -13.98
N SER A 168 -17.00 7.63 -13.74
CA SER A 168 -18.46 7.77 -13.68
C SER A 168 -19.06 6.63 -12.84
N GLU A 169 -20.37 6.67 -12.62
CA GLU A 169 -21.11 5.56 -12.00
C GLU A 169 -20.94 4.21 -12.69
N ARG A 170 -20.40 4.19 -13.92
CA ARG A 170 -20.25 2.98 -14.72
C ARG A 170 -18.82 2.70 -15.15
N LEU A 171 -17.88 3.53 -14.74
CA LEU A 171 -16.50 3.46 -15.23
C LEU A 171 -15.52 3.71 -14.09
N VAL A 172 -14.74 2.69 -13.79
CA VAL A 172 -13.67 2.74 -12.79
C VAL A 172 -12.34 2.43 -13.47
N LEU A 173 -11.35 3.30 -13.26
CA LEU A 173 -9.95 2.99 -13.52
C LEU A 173 -9.36 2.35 -12.27
N ALA A 174 -8.64 1.24 -12.45
CA ALA A 174 -8.06 0.46 -11.37
C ALA A 174 -6.59 0.14 -11.63
N ALA A 175 -5.87 -0.15 -10.56
CA ALA A 175 -4.61 -0.88 -10.61
C ALA A 175 -4.92 -2.34 -10.24
N VAL A 176 -4.40 -3.29 -11.01
CA VAL A 176 -4.73 -4.71 -10.86
C VAL A 176 -3.51 -5.58 -11.14
N THR A 177 -3.40 -6.73 -10.48
CA THR A 177 -2.49 -7.79 -10.94
C THR A 177 -3.21 -8.74 -11.88
N ALA A 178 -2.48 -9.65 -12.54
CA ALA A 178 -3.11 -10.73 -13.33
C ALA A 178 -4.10 -11.57 -12.49
N ARG A 179 -3.79 -11.84 -11.22
CA ARG A 179 -4.70 -12.54 -10.29
C ARG A 179 -5.94 -11.71 -9.99
N GLY A 180 -5.79 -10.39 -9.81
CA GLY A 180 -6.90 -9.47 -9.63
C GLY A 180 -7.83 -9.45 -10.85
N VAL A 181 -7.27 -9.45 -12.06
CA VAL A 181 -8.04 -9.54 -13.32
C VAL A 181 -8.86 -10.83 -13.35
N GLU A 182 -8.22 -11.98 -13.18
CA GLU A 182 -8.89 -13.29 -13.22
C GLU A 182 -10.04 -13.37 -12.21
N ALA A 183 -9.84 -12.87 -10.99
CA ALA A 183 -10.85 -12.90 -9.95
C ALA A 183 -12.02 -11.96 -10.24
N LEU A 184 -11.76 -10.75 -10.75
CA LEU A 184 -12.81 -9.81 -11.16
C LEU A 184 -13.61 -10.34 -12.36
N GLU A 185 -12.95 -10.97 -13.32
CA GLU A 185 -13.63 -11.62 -14.46
C GLU A 185 -14.50 -12.78 -14.00
N HIS A 186 -14.03 -13.58 -13.02
CA HIS A 186 -14.83 -14.65 -12.41
C HIS A 186 -16.05 -14.12 -11.66
N ALA A 187 -15.93 -12.93 -11.04
CA ALA A 187 -17.05 -12.20 -10.43
C ALA A 187 -17.99 -11.53 -11.46
N GLY A 188 -17.72 -11.68 -12.77
CA GLY A 188 -18.59 -11.21 -13.85
C GLY A 188 -18.30 -9.77 -14.32
N PHE A 189 -17.20 -9.16 -13.89
CA PHE A 189 -16.78 -7.84 -14.37
C PHE A 189 -15.95 -7.94 -15.64
N SER A 190 -16.11 -6.98 -16.55
CA SER A 190 -15.27 -6.87 -17.74
C SER A 190 -14.06 -6.00 -17.42
N VAL A 191 -12.86 -6.58 -17.49
CA VAL A 191 -11.61 -5.90 -17.14
C VAL A 191 -10.76 -5.69 -18.38
N ASP A 192 -10.70 -4.45 -18.84
CA ASP A 192 -9.88 -4.06 -19.98
C ASP A 192 -8.50 -3.60 -19.50
N VAL A 193 -7.56 -4.55 -19.51
CA VAL A 193 -6.18 -4.36 -19.03
C VAL A 193 -5.39 -3.48 -19.98
N ARG A 194 -4.76 -2.46 -19.42
CA ARG A 194 -3.88 -1.50 -20.07
C ARG A 194 -2.45 -1.72 -19.61
N GLY A 195 -1.54 -0.87 -20.09
CA GLY A 195 -0.10 -0.96 -19.76
C GLY A 195 0.21 -0.86 -18.24
N PRO A 196 1.50 -0.83 -17.87
CA PRO A 196 1.95 -0.81 -16.49
C PRO A 196 1.28 0.28 -15.63
N ALA A 197 0.98 -0.04 -14.37
CA ALA A 197 0.31 0.86 -13.43
C ALA A 197 1.13 2.02 -12.89
N GLU A 198 2.35 2.22 -13.38
CA GLU A 198 3.32 3.13 -12.75
C GLU A 198 2.72 4.50 -12.41
N ASP A 199 2.95 4.90 -11.16
CA ASP A 199 2.72 6.22 -10.55
C ASP A 199 1.30 6.80 -10.56
N THR A 200 0.24 6.02 -10.84
CA THR A 200 -1.14 6.56 -10.93
C THR A 200 -2.02 6.29 -9.69
N VAL A 201 -1.57 5.49 -8.73
CA VAL A 201 -2.42 4.95 -7.63
C VAL A 201 -2.66 5.96 -6.46
N ALA A 202 -1.94 7.08 -6.43
CA ALA A 202 -1.86 8.02 -5.29
C ALA A 202 -3.16 8.78 -4.94
N SER A 203 -4.18 8.76 -5.80
CA SER A 203 -5.39 9.61 -5.69
C SER A 203 -6.68 8.89 -5.28
N ALA A 204 -6.69 7.55 -5.18
CA ALA A 204 -7.90 6.81 -4.79
C ALA A 204 -8.12 6.63 -3.29
N ALA A 205 -7.06 6.41 -2.51
CA ALA A 205 -7.18 6.13 -1.07
C ALA A 205 -7.91 7.25 -0.31
N ARG A 206 -7.79 8.50 -0.77
CA ARG A 206 -8.45 9.68 -0.17
C ARG A 206 -9.96 9.77 -0.44
N ARG A 207 -10.48 9.12 -1.49
CA ARG A 207 -11.90 9.27 -1.89
C ARG A 207 -12.83 8.25 -1.24
N ALA A 208 -12.34 7.04 -0.94
CA ALA A 208 -13.13 6.02 -0.24
C ALA A 208 -13.44 6.44 1.21
N ALA A 209 -12.52 7.13 1.88
CA ALA A 209 -12.70 7.63 3.26
C ALA A 209 -13.61 8.86 3.38
N SER A 210 -14.02 9.47 2.26
CA SER A 210 -14.92 10.65 2.25
C SER A 210 -16.38 10.30 1.91
N ALA A 211 -16.69 9.01 1.74
CA ALA A 211 -18.02 8.52 1.37
C ALA A 211 -18.76 7.81 2.52
N GLU A 212 -18.16 7.76 3.72
CA GLU A 212 -18.80 7.32 4.99
C GLU A 212 -19.12 8.54 5.88
#